data_AF-A0A9D2GQ20-F1
#
_entry.id   AF-A0A9D2GQ20-F1
#
_cell.length_a   1.000
_cell.length_b   1.000
_cell.length_c   1.000
_cell.angle_alpha   90.00
_cell.angle_beta   90.00
_cell.angle_gamma   90.00
#
_symmetry.space_group_name_H-M   'P 1'
#
loop_
_entity.id
_entity.type
_entity.pdbx_description
1 polymer ?
#
loop_
_entity_poly.entity_id
_entity_poly.type
_entity_poly.pdbx_seq_one_letter_code
_entity_poly.pdbx_strand_id
1 'polypeptide(L)' 'MKKLLALMLALTASLMIASAQDIIVLKNSERIDAKIVNVSSTEISYKKASYLDGPTFTLNIA' A
#
# COMPACT_ATOMS: atom_id res chain seq x y z
N MET A 1 -38.25 4.96 -8.30
CA MET A 1 -37.37 5.59 -7.29
C MET A 1 -36.52 4.59 -6.51
N LYS A 2 -37.09 3.51 -5.93
CA LYS A 2 -36.32 2.49 -5.17
C LYS A 2 -35.19 1.82 -5.96
N LYS A 3 -35.42 1.50 -7.25
CA LYS A 3 -34.40 0.91 -8.14
C LYS A 3 -33.22 1.85 -8.45
N LEU A 4 -33.51 3.16 -8.57
CA LEU A 4 -32.49 4.17 -8.82
C LEU A 4 -31.62 4.39 -7.57
N LEU A 5 -32.25 4.39 -6.39
CA LEU A 5 -31.55 4.46 -5.10
C LEU A 5 -30.64 3.23 -4.90
N ALA A 6 -31.12 2.03 -5.22
CA ALA A 6 -30.32 0.81 -5.15
C ALA A 6 -29.13 0.84 -6.12
N LEU A 7 -29.30 1.40 -7.32
CA LEU A 7 -28.23 1.54 -8.30
C LEU A 7 -27.16 2.55 -7.83
N MET A 8 -27.56 3.69 -7.27
CA MET A 8 -26.61 4.65 -6.69
C MET A 8 -25.82 4.03 -5.54
N LEU A 9 -26.48 3.26 -4.67
CA LEU A 9 -25.83 2.58 -3.56
C LEU A 9 -24.79 1.56 -4.05
N ALA A 10 -25.14 0.77 -5.07
CA ALA A 10 -24.23 -0.20 -5.69
C ALA A 10 -23.01 0.47 -6.33
N LEU A 11 -23.20 1.61 -7.01
CA LEU A 11 -22.08 2.39 -7.55
C LEU A 11 -21.14 2.90 -6.45
N THR A 12 -21.69 3.44 -5.36
CA THR A 12 -20.86 3.96 -4.25
C THR A 12 -20.08 2.88 -3.50
N ALA A 13 -20.64 1.66 -3.40
CA ALA A 13 -19.95 0.54 -2.77
C ALA A 13 -18.71 0.09 -3.58
N SER A 14 -18.72 0.23 -4.90
CA SER A 14 -17.59 -0.10 -5.77
C SER A 14 -16.40 0.88 -5.66
N LEU A 15 -16.60 2.05 -5.04
CA LEU A 15 -15.55 3.05 -4.79
C LEU A 15 -14.75 2.76 -3.51
N MET A 16 -15.12 1.74 -2.75
CA MET A 16 -14.31 1.23 -1.63
C MET A 16 -13.14 0.43 -2.19
N ILE A 17 -12.15 1.14 -2.73
CA ILE A 17 -10.93 0.52 -3.24
C ILE A 17 -10.19 -0.06 -2.05
N ALA A 18 -10.12 -1.39 -1.96
CA ALA A 18 -9.26 -2.06 -1.00
C ALA A 18 -7.80 -1.74 -1.35
N SER A 19 -7.15 -0.89 -0.56
CA SER A 19 -5.73 -0.61 -0.70
C SER A 19 -4.92 -1.74 -0.08
N ALA A 20 -4.37 -2.63 -0.91
CA ALA A 20 -3.34 -3.56 -0.48
C ALA A 20 -1.98 -2.83 -0.51
N GLN A 21 -1.53 -2.35 0.65
CA GLN A 21 -0.20 -1.76 0.84
C GLN A 21 0.67 -2.67 1.70
N ASP A 22 1.96 -2.78 1.39
CA ASP A 22 2.92 -3.50 2.21
C ASP A 22 3.31 -2.64 3.42
N ILE A 23 3.72 -3.28 4.51
CA ILE A 23 4.22 -2.60 5.69
C ILE A 23 5.53 -3.25 6.12
N ILE A 24 6.61 -2.46 6.12
CA ILE A 24 7.88 -2.87 6.71
C ILE A 24 7.83 -2.49 8.19
N VAL A 25 7.95 -3.48 9.07
CA VAL A 25 8.03 -3.26 10.53
C VAL A 25 9.48 -3.45 10.98
N LEU A 26 10.07 -2.39 11.50
CA LEU A 26 11.45 -2.38 11.98
C LEU A 26 11.55 -2.94 13.41
N LYS A 27 12.78 -3.29 13.83
CA LYS A 27 13.04 -3.83 15.20
C LYS A 27 12.64 -2.86 16.32
N ASN A 28 12.70 -1.55 16.05
CA ASN A 28 12.24 -0.50 16.95
C ASN A 28 10.71 -0.28 16.91
N SER A 29 9.96 -1.14 16.22
CA SER A 29 8.51 -1.04 15.98
C SER A 29 8.06 0.12 15.07
N GLU A 30 8.99 0.84 14.45
CA GLU A 30 8.66 1.82 13.41
C GLU A 30 8.07 1.10 12.19
N ARG A 31 7.08 1.74 11.57
CA ARG A 31 6.34 1.18 10.44
C ARG A 31 6.55 2.06 9.22
N ILE A 32 6.91 1.44 8.11
CA ILE A 32 7.05 2.10 6.83
C ILE A 32 6.00 1.53 5.90
N ASP A 33 5.01 2.37 5.55
CA ASP A 33 4.03 2.04 4.51
C ASP A 33 4.73 2.09 3.16
N ALA A 34 4.78 0.93 2.50
CA ALA A 34 5.65 0.71 1.37
C ALA A 34 4.94 -0.07 0.26
N LYS A 35 5.54 0.00 -0.93
CA LYS A 35 5.39 -1.01 -1.97
C LYS A 35 6.75 -1.66 -2.14
N ILE A 36 6.86 -2.93 -1.78
CA ILE A 36 8.11 -3.67 -1.89
C ILE A 36 8.42 -3.92 -3.37
N VAL A 37 9.67 -3.63 -3.77
CA VAL A 37 10.17 -3.85 -5.14
C VAL A 37 11.00 -5.14 -5.19
N ASN A 38 11.88 -5.34 -4.22
CA ASN A 38 12.71 -6.54 -4.12
C ASN A 38 13.09 -6.82 -2.66
N VAL A 39 13.25 -8.11 -2.33
CA VAL A 39 13.75 -8.58 -1.04
C VAL A 39 14.90 -9.54 -1.30
N SER A 40 16.04 -9.30 -0.66
CA SER A 40 17.20 -10.19 -0.64
C SER A 40 17.55 -10.61 0.80
N SER A 41 18.66 -11.33 0.97
CA SER A 41 19.16 -11.70 2.29
C SER A 41 19.78 -10.52 3.06
N THR A 42 20.12 -9.42 2.39
CA THR A 42 20.84 -8.29 3.00
C THR A 42 20.11 -6.96 2.87
N GLU A 43 19.13 -6.85 1.98
CA GLU A 43 18.41 -5.60 1.74
C GLU A 43 16.98 -5.78 1.26
N ILE A 44 16.18 -4.74 1.49
CA ILE A 44 14.84 -4.57 0.96
C ILE A 44 14.82 -3.28 0.14
N SER A 45 14.49 -3.40 -1.14
CA SER A 45 14.23 -2.26 -2.01
C SER A 45 12.73 -1.96 -2.04
N TYR A 46 12.33 -0.71 -1.79
CA TYR A 46 10.92 -0.34 -1.67
C TYR A 46 10.65 1.09 -2.15
N LYS A 47 9.38 1.38 -2.47
CA LYS A 47 8.87 2.74 -2.66
C LYS A 47 7.94 3.11 -1.51
N LYS A 48 7.87 4.38 -1.14
CA LYS A 48 6.90 4.85 -0.14
C LYS A 48 5.48 4.74 -0.71
N ALA A 49 4.54 4.17 0.03
CA ALA A 49 3.16 4.03 -0.43
C ALA A 49 2.51 5.39 -0.75
N SER A 50 2.88 6.44 -0.02
CA SER A 50 2.42 7.82 -0.26
C SER A 50 3.08 8.52 -1.46
N TYR A 51 4.15 7.96 -2.04
CA TYR A 51 4.86 8.56 -3.18
C TYR A 51 5.42 7.48 -4.11
N LEU A 52 4.51 6.73 -4.75
CA LEU A 52 4.86 5.61 -5.65
C LEU A 52 5.60 6.05 -6.92
N ASP A 53 5.39 7.29 -7.37
CA ASP A 53 6.14 7.87 -8.49
C ASP A 53 7.53 8.39 -8.08
N GLY A 54 7.83 8.34 -6.78
CA GLY A 54 9.11 8.74 -6.21
C GLY A 54 10.23 7.72 -6.43
N PRO A 55 11.41 8.00 -5.82
CA PRO A 55 12.57 7.14 -5.92
C PRO A 55 12.36 5.80 -5.20
N THR A 56 13.18 4.82 -5.56
CA THR A 56 13.30 3.57 -4.81
C THR A 56 14.30 3.77 -3.67
N PHE A 57 13.90 3.40 -2.47
CA PHE A 57 14.72 3.39 -1.26
C PHE A 57 15.25 1.98 -1.01
N THR A 58 16.39 1.90 -0.34
CA THR A 58 17.00 0.64 0.08
C THR A 58 17.15 0.62 1.59
N LEU A 59 16.62 -0.41 2.22
CA LEU A 59 16.80 -0.71 3.64
C LEU A 59 17.75 -1.89 3.78
N ASN A 60 18.87 -1.69 4.47
CA ASN A 60 19.78 -2.78 4.81
C ASN A 60 19.24 -3.57 6.02
N ILE A 61 19.26 -4.89 5.94
CA ILE A 61 18.73 -5.82 6.97
C ILE A 61 19.77 -6.84 7.45
N ALA A 62 21.02 -6.70 7.01
CA ALA A 62 22.14 -7.53 7.46
C ALA A 62 22.56 -7.20 8.90
#